data_AF-A6RE35-F1
#
_entry.id   AF-A6RE35-F1
#
_cell.length_a   1.000
_cell.length_b   1.000
_cell.length_c   1.000
_cell.angle_alpha   90.00
_cell.angle_beta   90.00
_cell.angle_gamma   90.00
#
_symmetry.space_group_name_H-M   'P 1'
#
loop_
_entity.id
_entity.type
_entity.pdbx_description
1 polymer ?
#
loop_
_entity_poly.entity_id
_entity_poly.type
_entity_poly.pdbx_seq_one_letter_code
_entity_poly.pdbx_strand_id
1 'polypeptide(L)'
;MRPPGSALAWGPKTLSGVRTVAKQLSQEARRKWWSGACGKLSDWYRGWSFSRPTVEYQVKAPPELTMPRHALHRWLALRSSHGDFSWYHRRFQHADARLTCVCGHNKSPEHL
;
A
#
# COMPACT_ATOMS: atom_id res chain seq x y z
N MET A 1 -12.53 57.59 18.40
CA MET A 1 -12.89 56.61 17.35
C MET A 1 -11.61 55.90 16.92
N ARG A 2 -11.51 54.58 17.12
CA ARG A 2 -10.36 53.75 16.75
C ARG A 2 -10.71 53.04 15.43
N PRO A 3 -9.86 53.04 14.39
CA PRO A 3 -10.20 52.32 13.17
C PRO A 3 -10.24 50.82 13.46
N PRO A 4 -11.20 50.06 12.89
CA PRO A 4 -11.24 48.62 13.05
C PRO A 4 -10.02 48.02 12.36
N GLY A 5 -9.11 47.50 13.19
CA GLY A 5 -7.93 46.79 12.74
C GLY A 5 -8.35 45.61 11.87
N SER A 6 -8.00 45.72 10.59
CA SER A 6 -7.80 44.61 9.69
C SER A 6 -7.19 43.45 10.48
N ALA A 7 -7.98 42.41 10.69
CA ALA A 7 -7.50 41.12 11.16
C ALA A 7 -6.66 40.53 10.02
N LEU A 8 -5.45 41.06 9.86
CA LEU A 8 -4.37 40.38 9.15
C LEU A 8 -4.32 38.99 9.74
N ALA A 9 -4.67 38.00 8.91
CA ALA A 9 -4.54 36.59 9.20
C ALA A 9 -3.05 36.32 9.39
N TRP A 10 -2.54 36.58 10.58
CA TRP A 10 -1.17 36.25 10.94
C TRP A 10 -1.09 34.73 10.83
N GLY A 11 -0.37 34.27 9.81
CA GLY A 11 -0.01 32.87 9.67
C GLY A 11 0.63 32.33 10.96
N PRO A 12 0.85 31.01 11.04
CA PRO A 12 1.33 30.38 12.26
C PRO A 12 2.55 31.10 12.84
N LYS A 13 2.41 31.61 14.07
CA LYS A 13 3.45 32.41 14.75
C LYS A 13 4.60 31.57 15.32
N THR A 14 4.50 30.25 15.24
CA THR A 14 5.47 29.29 15.76
C THR A 14 5.96 28.37 14.66
N LEU A 15 7.21 27.89 14.77
CA LEU A 15 7.79 26.92 13.84
C LEU A 15 6.93 25.64 13.73
N SER A 16 6.32 25.21 14.84
CA SER A 16 5.39 24.08 14.85
C SER A 16 4.15 24.36 14.02
N GLY A 17 3.56 25.56 14.13
CA GLY A 17 2.42 25.96 13.32
C GLY A 17 2.74 26.01 11.83
N VAL A 18 3.90 26.55 11.44
CA VAL A 18 4.36 26.58 10.03
C VAL A 18 4.47 25.16 9.49
N ARG A 19 5.05 24.23 10.25
CA ARG A 19 5.15 22.81 9.89
C ARG A 19 3.78 22.15 9.75
N THR A 20 2.82 22.48 10.61
CA THR A 20 1.45 21.95 10.53
C THR A 20 0.75 22.42 9.26
N VAL A 21 0.82 23.72 8.95
CA VAL A 21 0.23 24.28 7.71
C VAL A 21 0.89 23.67 6.48
N ALA A 22 2.22 23.54 6.45
CA ALA A 22 2.92 22.87 5.35
C ALA A 22 2.48 21.42 5.16
N LYS A 23 2.27 20.67 6.26
CA LYS A 23 1.73 19.29 6.21
C LYS A 23 0.31 19.25 5.65
N GLN A 24 -0.56 20.16 6.08
CA GLN A 24 -1.94 20.25 5.58
C GLN A 24 -1.98 20.54 4.09
N LEU A 25 -1.23 21.55 3.63
CA LEU A 25 -1.13 21.89 2.21
C LEU A 25 -0.59 20.72 1.37
N SER A 26 0.42 20.00 1.88
CA SER A 26 0.94 18.81 1.22
C SER A 26 -0.11 17.68 1.12
N GLN A 27 -0.90 17.48 2.17
CA GLN A 27 -1.99 16.49 2.18
C GLN A 27 -3.10 16.87 1.20
N GLU A 28 -3.49 18.15 1.14
CA GLU A 28 -4.51 18.63 0.22
C GLU A 28 -4.07 18.53 -1.24
N ALA A 29 -2.84 18.99 -1.55
CA ALA A 29 -2.28 18.88 -2.89
C ALA A 29 -2.24 17.41 -3.36
N ARG A 30 -1.89 16.50 -2.45
CA ARG A 30 -1.88 15.06 -2.71
C ARG A 30 -3.27 14.50 -2.97
N ARG A 31 -4.27 14.86 -2.18
CA ARG A 31 -5.66 14.42 -2.38
C ARG A 31 -6.18 14.90 -3.74
N LYS A 32 -5.92 16.15 -4.10
CA LYS A 32 -6.27 16.73 -5.41
C LYS A 32 -5.58 16.03 -6.57
N TRP A 33 -4.30 15.70 -6.43
CA TRP A 33 -3.59 14.91 -7.44
C TRP A 33 -4.17 13.51 -7.58
N TRP A 34 -4.41 12.80 -6.47
CA TRP A 34 -4.96 11.44 -6.48
C TRP A 34 -6.35 11.39 -7.09
N SER A 35 -7.23 12.36 -6.81
CA SER A 35 -8.56 12.40 -7.44
C SER A 35 -8.48 12.49 -8.97
N GLY A 36 -7.51 13.25 -9.51
CA GLY A 36 -7.27 13.31 -10.96
C GLY A 36 -6.64 12.04 -11.52
N ALA A 37 -5.71 11.41 -10.78
CA ALA A 37 -5.07 10.16 -11.17
C ALA A 37 -6.04 8.97 -11.15
N CYS A 38 -6.96 8.92 -10.19
CA CYS A 38 -7.97 7.87 -10.06
C CYS A 38 -8.86 7.73 -11.30
N GLY A 39 -9.16 8.85 -11.96
CA GLY A 39 -9.94 8.84 -13.20
C GLY A 39 -9.27 8.06 -14.34
N LYS A 40 -7.94 7.87 -14.28
CA LYS A 40 -7.16 7.13 -15.28
C LYS A 40 -7.01 5.63 -14.98
N LEU A 41 -7.48 5.15 -13.83
CA LEU A 41 -7.42 3.72 -13.49
C LEU A 41 -8.31 2.91 -14.44
N SER A 42 -8.06 1.60 -14.60
CA SER A 42 -8.98 0.72 -15.32
C SER A 42 -10.18 0.33 -14.45
N ASP A 43 -11.26 -0.18 -15.05
CA ASP A 43 -12.43 -0.68 -14.31
C ASP A 43 -12.07 -1.75 -13.28
N TRP A 44 -11.08 -2.59 -13.60
CA TRP A 44 -10.57 -3.60 -12.69
C TRP A 44 -10.02 -2.98 -11.40
N TYR A 45 -9.16 -1.97 -11.51
CA TYR A 45 -8.60 -1.28 -10.34
C TYR A 45 -9.63 -0.40 -9.62
N ARG A 46 -10.61 0.17 -10.34
CA ARG A 46 -11.75 0.86 -9.71
C ARG A 46 -12.59 -0.10 -8.86
N GLY A 47 -12.78 -1.34 -9.32
CA GLY A 47 -13.55 -2.38 -8.64
C GLY A 47 -12.97 -2.84 -7.29
N TRP A 48 -11.68 -2.56 -7.02
CA TRP A 48 -11.06 -2.85 -5.72
C TRP A 48 -11.67 -2.03 -4.57
N SER A 49 -12.43 -0.97 -4.88
CA SER A 49 -13.17 -0.17 -3.91
C SER A 49 -14.31 -0.90 -3.19
N PHE A 50 -14.83 -2.01 -3.75
CA PHE A 50 -15.95 -2.77 -3.17
C PHE A 50 -15.54 -3.88 -2.20
N SER A 51 -14.26 -4.30 -2.20
CA SER A 51 -13.79 -5.48 -1.44
C SER A 51 -12.70 -5.16 -0.41
N ARG A 52 -12.15 -3.95 -0.42
CA ARG A 52 -11.20 -3.43 0.58
C ARG A 52 -11.55 -1.97 0.85
N PRO A 53 -11.20 -1.40 2.03
CA PRO A 53 -11.24 0.06 2.19
C PRO A 53 -10.51 0.66 0.99
N THR A 54 -11.15 1.65 0.37
CA THR A 54 -10.78 2.31 -0.87
C THR A 54 -9.27 2.30 -1.08
N VAL A 55 -8.79 1.99 -2.30
CA VAL A 55 -7.38 2.18 -2.65
C VAL A 55 -7.09 3.69 -2.56
N GLU A 56 -6.87 4.15 -1.35
CA GLU A 56 -6.45 5.50 -1.05
C GLU A 56 -4.95 5.54 -1.26
N TYR A 57 -4.50 6.61 -1.89
CA TYR A 57 -3.08 6.83 -2.05
C TYR A 57 -2.45 7.13 -0.68
N GLN A 58 -1.78 6.13 -0.13
CA GLN A 58 -0.99 6.24 1.09
C GLN A 58 0.49 6.46 0.73
N VAL A 59 1.10 7.49 1.32
CA VAL A 59 2.54 7.77 1.12
C VAL A 59 3.40 6.91 2.04
N LYS A 60 2.87 6.51 3.19
CA LYS A 60 3.56 5.59 4.08
C LYS A 60 3.31 4.18 3.58
N ALA A 61 4.38 3.40 3.53
CA ALA A 61 4.24 1.98 3.29
C ALA A 61 3.33 1.37 4.38
N PRO A 62 2.42 0.45 4.00
CA PRO A 62 1.66 -0.34 4.95
C PRO A 62 2.57 -1.02 5.98
N PRO A 63 2.11 -1.24 7.22
CA PRO A 63 2.91 -1.93 8.25
C PRO A 63 3.33 -3.34 7.81
N GLU A 64 2.57 -3.99 6.94
CA GLU A 64 2.92 -5.29 6.35
C GLU A 64 4.20 -5.20 5.50
N LEU A 65 4.51 -4.04 4.89
CA LEU A 65 5.75 -3.83 4.13
C LEU A 65 6.97 -3.55 5.00
N THR A 66 6.79 -3.40 6.31
CA THR A 66 7.89 -3.24 7.27
C THR A 66 8.58 -4.56 7.60
N MET A 67 7.95 -5.69 7.29
CA MET A 67 8.49 -7.01 7.61
C MET A 67 9.72 -7.34 6.75
N PRO A 68 10.64 -8.20 7.23
CA PRO A 68 11.79 -8.62 6.45
C PRO A 68 11.37 -9.19 5.09
N ARG A 69 12.14 -8.89 4.04
CA ARG A 69 11.81 -9.25 2.65
C ARG A 69 11.46 -10.73 2.46
N HIS A 70 12.17 -11.64 3.13
CA HIS A 70 11.92 -13.08 3.05
C HIS A 70 10.57 -13.47 3.65
N ALA A 71 10.21 -12.88 4.79
CA ALA A 71 8.94 -13.12 5.47
C ALA A 71 7.78 -12.52 4.67
N LEU A 72 7.96 -11.31 4.10
CA LEU A 72 6.98 -10.69 3.22
C LEU A 72 6.70 -11.56 1.99
N HIS A 73 7.75 -12.06 1.36
CA HIS A 73 7.63 -12.93 0.19
C HIS A 73 6.81 -14.18 0.51
N ARG A 74 7.13 -14.88 1.61
CA ARG A 74 6.37 -16.07 2.06
C ARG A 74 4.91 -15.73 2.35
N TRP A 75 4.66 -14.64 3.08
CA TRP A 75 3.31 -14.23 3.44
C TRP A 75 2.46 -13.87 2.21
N LEU A 76 3.02 -13.16 1.23
CA LEU A 76 2.36 -12.87 -0.03
C LEU A 76 2.08 -14.15 -0.82
N ALA A 77 3.04 -15.07 -0.86
CA ALA A 77 2.86 -16.36 -1.54
C ALA A 77 1.71 -17.17 -0.93
N LEU A 78 1.64 -17.23 0.40
CA LEU A 78 0.55 -17.87 1.13
C LEU A 78 -0.81 -17.24 0.81
N ARG A 79 -0.91 -15.91 0.84
CA ARG A 79 -2.17 -15.19 0.60
C ARG A 79 -2.69 -15.29 -0.82
N SER A 80 -1.78 -15.31 -1.79
CA SER A 80 -2.12 -15.40 -3.21
C SER A 80 -2.20 -16.86 -3.68
N SER A 81 -1.84 -17.83 -2.83
CA SER A 81 -1.58 -19.22 -3.20
C SER A 81 -0.59 -19.39 -4.36
N HIS A 82 0.23 -18.36 -4.59
CA HIS A 82 1.11 -18.19 -5.72
C HIS A 82 2.56 -18.15 -5.22
N GLY A 83 3.33 -19.20 -5.49
CA GLY A 83 4.68 -19.33 -4.97
C GLY A 83 5.27 -20.71 -5.27
N ASP A 84 6.35 -21.04 -4.58
CA ASP A 84 7.04 -22.32 -4.70
C ASP A 84 6.29 -23.44 -3.98
N PHE A 85 5.06 -23.69 -4.43
CA PHE A 85 4.17 -24.72 -3.91
C PHE A 85 3.95 -25.81 -4.93
N SER A 86 3.83 -27.06 -4.48
CA SER A 86 3.68 -28.20 -5.37
C SER A 86 2.39 -28.12 -6.20
N TRP A 87 1.28 -27.63 -5.64
CA TRP A 87 0.01 -27.52 -6.38
C TRP A 87 0.07 -26.47 -7.48
N TYR A 88 0.75 -25.35 -7.22
CA TYR A 88 0.87 -24.25 -8.17
C TYR A 88 1.66 -24.72 -9.39
N HIS A 89 2.84 -25.29 -9.16
CA HIS A 89 3.68 -25.82 -10.23
C HIS A 89 3.02 -26.97 -11.01
N ARG A 90 2.24 -27.84 -10.34
CA ARG A 90 1.44 -28.88 -11.01
C ARG A 90 0.34 -28.28 -11.89
N ARG A 91 -0.39 -27.27 -11.40
CA ARG A 91 -1.48 -26.63 -12.14
C ARG A 91 -1.00 -26.00 -13.45
N PHE A 92 0.19 -25.40 -13.43
CA PHE A 92 0.79 -24.75 -14.60
C PHE A 92 1.81 -25.63 -15.35
N GLN A 93 2.00 -26.89 -14.93
CA GLN A 93 2.89 -27.87 -15.57
C GLN A 93 4.35 -27.39 -15.74
N HIS A 94 4.89 -26.75 -14.71
CA HIS A 94 6.31 -26.33 -14.72
C HIS A 94 7.21 -27.58 -14.63
N ALA A 95 7.99 -27.86 -15.68
CA ALA A 95 8.77 -29.09 -15.80
C ALA A 95 10.04 -29.11 -14.92
N ASP A 96 10.59 -27.94 -14.61
CA ASP A 96 11.83 -27.73 -13.85
C ASP A 96 11.58 -27.42 -12.36
N ALA A 97 10.32 -27.37 -11.93
CA ALA A 97 9.97 -27.02 -10.58
C ALA A 97 10.21 -28.18 -9.59
N ARG A 98 10.98 -27.90 -8.53
CA ARG A 98 11.15 -28.83 -7.43
C ARG A 98 9.88 -28.91 -6.57
N LEU A 99 9.10 -29.97 -6.74
CA LEU A 99 7.81 -30.15 -6.05
C LEU A 99 7.94 -30.61 -4.59
N THR A 100 9.12 -31.10 -4.19
CA THR A 100 9.38 -31.66 -2.86
C THR A 100 10.33 -30.81 -2.05
N CYS A 101 10.02 -30.66 -0.77
CA CYS A 101 10.89 -30.06 0.23
C CYS A 101 12.07 -31.00 0.56
N VAL A 102 13.08 -30.49 1.26
CA VAL A 102 14.22 -31.28 1.75
C VAL A 102 13.76 -32.42 2.68
N CYS A 103 12.65 -32.24 3.39
CA CYS A 103 12.02 -33.29 4.21
C CYS A 103 11.31 -34.40 3.41
N GLY A 104 11.29 -34.33 2.07
CA GLY A 104 10.65 -35.32 1.19
C GLY A 104 9.15 -35.10 0.96
N HIS A 105 8.49 -34.25 1.75
CA HIS A 105 7.08 -33.91 1.54
C HIS A 105 6.89 -32.90 0.39
N ASN A 106 5.67 -32.88 -0.16
CA ASN A 106 5.26 -31.88 -1.15
C ASN A 106 5.37 -30.47 -0.54
N LYS A 107 5.87 -29.50 -1.33
CA LYS A 107 5.95 -28.10 -0.88
C LYS A 107 4.56 -27.53 -0.61
N SER A 108 4.27 -27.34 0.66
CA SER A 108 3.03 -26.76 1.19
C SER A 108 3.35 -25.53 2.06
N PRO A 109 2.34 -24.77 2.52
CA PRO A 109 2.54 -23.61 3.41
C PRO A 109 3.43 -23.89 4.61
N GLU A 110 3.35 -25.11 5.13
CA GLU A 110 4.07 -25.59 6.32
C GLU A 110 5.54 -25.91 6.02
N HIS A 111 5.91 -25.98 4.75
CA HIS A 111 7.21 -26.47 4.27
C HIS A 111 7.98 -25.44 3.40
N LEU A 112 7.68 -24.13 3.57
CA LEU A 112 8.29 -22.98 2.85
C LEU A 112 9.56 -22.39 3.49
#